data_AF-A0A1I0F2T5-F1
#
_entry.id   AF-A0A1I0F2T5-F1
#
_cell.length_a   1.000
_cell.length_b   1.000
_cell.length_c   1.000
_cell.angle_alpha   90.00
_cell.angle_beta   90.00
_cell.angle_gamma   90.00
#
_symmetry.space_group_name_H-M   'P 1'
#
loop_
_entity.id
_entity.type
_entity.pdbx_description
1 polymer ?
#
loop_
_entity_poly.entity_id
_entity_poly.type
_entity_poly.pdbx_seq_one_letter_code
_entity_poly.pdbx_strand_id
1 'polypeptide(L)'
;MIEDFFAFTRIISNEENIEMSMIDVNRVFEKALVCYYQDFSSQNRSIHIVGSKKVEMLSNERVLRRIFDNLIINALKHSDGDVYVTIDTSNGICYEFVNTLNEPIQVECIFDEFYTSDISRTKQNTGLGLAIVKEFTELLGGKISASVRENDLIISLKWEF
;
A
#
# COMPACT_ATOMS: atom_id res chain seq x y z
N MET A 1 5.30 -14.78 -4.64
CA MET A 1 6.13 -14.96 -3.43
C MET A 1 7.63 -14.97 -3.75
N ILE A 2 8.16 -15.93 -4.54
CA ILE A 2 9.55 -15.85 -5.05
C ILE A 2 9.67 -14.74 -6.12
N GLU A 3 8.68 -14.62 -6.99
CA GLU A 3 8.65 -13.59 -8.05
C GLU A 3 8.60 -12.16 -7.51
N ASP A 4 7.91 -11.91 -6.39
CA ASP A 4 7.82 -10.58 -5.80
C ASP A 4 9.15 -10.15 -5.19
N PHE A 5 9.89 -11.10 -4.58
CA PHE A 5 11.26 -10.88 -4.11
C PHE A 5 12.24 -10.68 -5.28
N PHE A 6 12.13 -11.45 -6.36
CA PHE A 6 12.98 -11.23 -7.54
C PHE A 6 12.67 -9.92 -8.25
N ALA A 7 11.39 -9.52 -8.32
CA ALA A 7 11.01 -8.22 -8.86
C ALA A 7 11.55 -7.08 -7.98
N PHE A 8 11.44 -7.22 -6.66
CA PHE A 8 12.04 -6.32 -5.68
C PHE A 8 13.56 -6.19 -5.88
N THR A 9 14.30 -7.31 -5.89
CA THR A 9 15.76 -7.31 -6.05
C THR A 9 16.19 -6.74 -7.40
N ARG A 10 15.48 -7.04 -8.50
CA ARG A 10 15.84 -6.55 -9.85
C ARG A 10 15.56 -5.06 -10.04
N ILE A 11 14.51 -4.54 -9.40
CA ILE A 11 14.16 -3.11 -9.44
C ILE A 11 15.17 -2.32 -8.59
N ILE A 12 15.53 -2.81 -7.40
CA ILE A 12 16.48 -2.15 -6.50
C ILE A 12 17.93 -2.28 -6.98
N SER A 13 18.30 -3.40 -7.61
CA SER A 13 19.66 -3.62 -8.15
C SER A 13 19.99 -2.75 -9.37
N ASN A 14 19.08 -1.87 -9.80
CA ASN A 14 19.26 -0.94 -10.92
C ASN A 14 19.46 -1.64 -12.28
N GLU A 15 19.07 -2.92 -12.38
CA GLU A 15 19.22 -3.73 -13.60
C GLU A 15 18.06 -3.53 -14.61
N GLU A 16 16.93 -3.00 -14.18
CA GLU A 16 15.84 -2.56 -15.07
C GLU A 16 15.67 -1.04 -14.97
N ASN A 17 15.91 -0.31 -16.08
CA ASN A 17 15.51 1.10 -16.17
C ASN A 17 13.99 1.18 -16.00
N ILE A 18 13.53 1.87 -14.95
CA ILE A 18 12.10 2.07 -14.72
C ILE A 18 11.61 3.10 -15.71
N GLU A 19 10.84 2.65 -16.71
CA GLU A 19 10.20 3.54 -17.66
C GLU A 19 9.10 4.35 -16.96
N MET A 20 9.35 5.65 -16.83
CA MET A 20 8.44 6.61 -16.23
C MET A 20 7.57 7.24 -17.32
N SER A 21 6.27 7.37 -17.05
CA SER A 21 5.30 8.00 -17.94
C SER A 21 4.25 8.75 -17.13
N MET A 22 3.51 9.66 -17.77
CA MET A 22 2.39 10.33 -17.12
C MET A 22 1.25 9.33 -16.91
N ILE A 23 0.92 9.04 -15.65
CA ILE A 23 -0.05 8.02 -15.26
C ILE A 23 -1.17 8.63 -14.44
N ASP A 24 -2.39 8.21 -14.72
CA ASP A 24 -3.54 8.41 -13.84
C ASP A 24 -3.49 7.39 -12.69
N VAL A 25 -3.02 7.84 -11.54
CA VAL A 25 -2.77 7.02 -10.34
C VAL A 25 -4.06 6.40 -9.82
N ASN A 26 -5.16 7.16 -9.85
CA ASN A 26 -6.48 6.66 -9.44
C ASN A 26 -6.93 5.49 -10.30
N ARG A 27 -6.69 5.55 -11.61
CA ARG A 27 -7.02 4.44 -12.50
C ARG A 27 -6.25 3.17 -12.16
N VAL A 28 -4.99 3.28 -11.74
CA VAL A 28 -4.19 2.13 -11.29
C VAL A 28 -4.75 1.58 -9.99
N PHE A 29 -5.08 2.46 -9.04
CA PHE A 29 -5.67 2.10 -7.76
C PHE A 29 -7.04 1.41 -7.91
N GLU A 30 -7.95 1.97 -8.71
CA GLU A 30 -9.26 1.40 -9.03
C GLU A 30 -9.15 0.00 -9.66
N LYS A 31 -8.24 -0.18 -10.64
CA LYS A 31 -7.99 -1.50 -11.23
C LYS A 31 -7.54 -2.52 -10.18
N ALA A 32 -6.69 -2.11 -9.23
CA ALA A 32 -6.26 -2.99 -8.14
C ALA A 32 -7.44 -3.36 -7.24
N LEU A 33 -8.25 -2.39 -6.83
CA LEU A 33 -9.43 -2.61 -5.99
C LEU A 33 -10.43 -3.60 -6.59
N VAL A 34 -10.69 -3.51 -7.90
CA VAL A 34 -11.59 -4.46 -8.58
C VAL A 34 -11.13 -5.90 -8.42
N CYS A 35 -9.81 -6.15 -8.42
CA CYS A 35 -9.26 -7.50 -8.23
C CYS A 35 -9.56 -8.09 -6.84
N TYR A 36 -9.73 -7.24 -5.81
CA TYR A 36 -9.95 -7.67 -4.42
C TYR A 36 -11.39 -7.47 -3.93
N TYR A 37 -12.28 -6.92 -4.77
CA TYR A 37 -13.66 -6.64 -4.39
C TYR A 37 -14.40 -7.87 -3.84
N GLN A 38 -14.22 -9.04 -4.47
CA GLN A 38 -14.84 -10.29 -4.02
C GLN A 38 -14.29 -10.76 -2.67
N ASP A 39 -12.99 -10.57 -2.42
CA ASP A 39 -12.36 -10.96 -1.16
C ASP A 39 -12.93 -10.15 0.01
N PHE A 40 -13.05 -8.83 -0.15
CA PHE A 40 -13.70 -7.95 0.84
C PHE A 40 -15.18 -8.31 1.05
N SER A 41 -15.92 -8.50 -0.04
CA SER A 41 -17.35 -8.84 0.01
C SER A 41 -17.60 -10.17 0.72
N SER A 42 -16.72 -11.17 0.51
CA SER A 42 -16.82 -12.48 1.17
C SER A 42 -16.66 -12.42 2.70
N GLN A 43 -16.04 -11.35 3.20
CA GLN A 43 -15.85 -11.07 4.62
C GLN A 43 -16.87 -10.06 5.18
N ASN A 44 -17.90 -9.67 4.40
CA ASN A 44 -18.85 -8.59 4.72
C ASN A 44 -18.17 -7.25 5.05
N ARG A 45 -17.09 -6.94 4.32
CA ARG A 45 -16.30 -5.70 4.49
C ARG A 45 -16.32 -4.90 3.20
N SER A 46 -16.15 -3.59 3.32
CA SER A 46 -16.13 -2.63 2.20
C SER A 46 -14.89 -1.75 2.26
N ILE A 47 -14.51 -1.20 1.09
CA ILE A 47 -13.51 -0.14 0.99
C ILE A 47 -14.24 1.14 0.61
N HIS A 48 -14.13 2.16 1.47
CA HIS A 48 -14.72 3.48 1.25
C HIS A 48 -13.64 4.43 0.75
N ILE A 49 -13.90 5.13 -0.36
CA ILE A 49 -12.92 6.02 -0.99
C ILE A 49 -13.50 7.42 -1.06
N VAL A 50 -12.74 8.40 -0.55
CA VAL A 50 -13.11 9.81 -0.58
C VAL A 50 -11.94 10.61 -1.15
N GLY A 51 -12.18 11.44 -2.18
CA GLY A 51 -11.13 12.32 -2.69
C GLY A 51 -11.24 12.67 -4.18
N SER A 52 -10.13 13.18 -4.72
CA SER A 52 -10.04 13.61 -6.12
C SER A 52 -10.28 12.46 -7.09
N LYS A 53 -10.97 12.72 -8.21
CA LYS A 53 -11.29 11.73 -9.25
C LYS A 53 -10.16 11.48 -10.24
N LYS A 54 -9.23 12.42 -10.41
CA LYS A 54 -8.11 12.28 -11.33
C LYS A 54 -6.83 12.76 -10.67
N VAL A 55 -5.81 11.91 -10.66
CA VAL A 55 -4.51 12.18 -10.06
C VAL A 55 -3.44 11.79 -11.07
N GLU A 56 -2.72 12.77 -11.63
CA GLU A 56 -1.69 12.52 -12.64
C GLU A 56 -0.28 12.74 -12.06
N MET A 57 0.61 11.80 -12.32
CA MET A 57 1.99 11.80 -11.82
C MET A 57 2.92 11.15 -12.85
N LEU A 58 4.15 11.66 -12.96
CA LEU A 58 5.22 10.97 -13.67
C LEU A 58 5.64 9.74 -12.84
N SER A 59 5.27 8.55 -13.29
CA SER A 59 5.44 7.31 -12.51
C SER A 59 5.52 6.07 -13.39
N ASN A 60 5.53 4.88 -12.77
CA ASN A 60 5.48 3.59 -13.43
C ASN A 60 4.24 2.79 -12.97
N GLU A 61 3.43 2.31 -13.93
CA GLU A 61 2.15 1.66 -13.63
C GLU A 61 2.34 0.36 -12.84
N ARG A 62 3.42 -0.39 -13.11
CA ARG A 62 3.69 -1.65 -12.42
C ARG A 62 4.12 -1.41 -10.97
N VAL A 63 4.96 -0.40 -10.75
CA VAL A 63 5.42 -0.02 -9.40
C VAL A 63 4.24 0.47 -8.56
N LEU A 64 3.42 1.39 -9.09
CA LEU A 64 2.19 1.85 -8.45
C LEU A 64 1.22 0.71 -8.16
N ARG A 65 1.03 -0.19 -9.14
CA ARG A 65 0.18 -1.37 -8.95
C ARG A 65 0.64 -2.22 -7.78
N ARG A 66 1.95 -2.43 -7.62
CA ARG A 66 2.50 -3.19 -6.49
C ARG A 66 2.36 -2.49 -5.15
N ILE A 67 2.51 -1.17 -5.10
CA ILE A 67 2.20 -0.38 -3.90
C ILE A 67 0.76 -0.65 -3.46
N PHE A 68 -0.20 -0.49 -4.37
CA PHE A 68 -1.61 -0.64 -4.04
C PHE A 68 -2.00 -2.08 -3.71
N ASP A 69 -1.52 -3.08 -4.47
CA ASP A 69 -1.80 -4.49 -4.17
C ASP A 69 -1.33 -4.86 -2.75
N ASN A 70 -0.13 -4.43 -2.34
CA ASN A 70 0.39 -4.72 -1.01
C ASN A 70 -0.40 -4.02 0.09
N LEU A 71 -0.82 -2.75 -0.11
CA LEU A 71 -1.66 -2.03 0.86
C LEU A 71 -3.05 -2.66 0.99
N ILE A 72 -3.69 -3.03 -0.13
CA ILE A 72 -5.01 -3.65 -0.13
C ILE A 72 -4.97 -5.04 0.51
N ILE A 73 -3.97 -5.85 0.18
CA ILE A 73 -3.78 -7.17 0.82
C ILE A 73 -3.52 -7.00 2.32
N ASN A 74 -2.72 -6.02 2.72
CA ASN A 74 -2.47 -5.73 4.13
C ASN A 74 -3.77 -5.40 4.86
N ALA A 75 -4.58 -4.50 4.28
CA ALA A 75 -5.88 -4.11 4.81
C ALA A 75 -6.84 -5.31 4.91
N LEU A 76 -6.91 -6.15 3.87
CA LEU A 76 -7.73 -7.36 3.86
C LEU A 76 -7.32 -8.34 4.97
N LYS A 77 -6.02 -8.51 5.22
CA LYS A 77 -5.50 -9.47 6.19
C LYS A 77 -5.58 -8.98 7.64
N HIS A 78 -5.40 -7.68 7.86
CA HIS A 78 -5.11 -7.13 9.19
C HIS A 78 -6.15 -6.13 9.70
N SER A 79 -7.00 -5.55 8.83
CA SER A 79 -8.05 -4.65 9.29
C SER A 79 -9.25 -5.44 9.84
N ASP A 80 -9.80 -4.99 10.97
CA ASP A 80 -11.01 -5.47 11.60
C ASP A 80 -12.21 -4.61 11.16
N GLY A 81 -12.79 -4.97 10.02
CA GLY A 81 -13.91 -4.26 9.42
C GLY A 81 -13.53 -3.45 8.18
N ASP A 82 -14.30 -2.42 7.91
CA ASP A 82 -14.16 -1.61 6.69
C ASP A 82 -12.82 -0.87 6.62
N VAL A 83 -12.41 -0.55 5.40
CA VAL A 83 -11.17 0.20 5.13
C VAL A 83 -11.55 1.53 4.53
N TYR A 84 -10.93 2.60 5.00
CA TYR A 84 -11.18 3.95 4.49
C TYR A 84 -9.93 4.46 3.78
N VAL A 85 -10.12 5.01 2.58
CA VAL A 85 -9.04 5.58 1.78
C VAL A 85 -9.37 7.02 1.44
N THR A 86 -8.53 7.95 1.89
CA THR A 86 -8.65 9.37 1.56
C THR A 86 -7.60 9.74 0.53
N ILE A 87 -8.00 10.46 -0.52
CA ILE A 87 -7.14 10.96 -1.59
C ILE A 87 -7.17 12.48 -1.58
N ASP A 88 -6.10 13.10 -1.09
CA ASP A 88 -5.94 14.55 -1.02
C ASP A 88 -4.92 15.02 -2.07
N THR A 89 -5.29 16.05 -2.83
CA THR A 89 -4.46 16.68 -3.85
C THR A 89 -4.15 18.16 -3.57
N SER A 90 -4.45 18.65 -2.37
CA SER A 90 -4.31 20.06 -2.00
C SER A 90 -2.85 20.51 -1.85
N ASN A 91 -1.98 19.62 -1.34
CA ASN A 91 -0.57 19.87 -1.04
C ASN A 91 0.31 18.70 -1.55
N GLY A 92 0.33 18.52 -2.88
CA GLY A 92 0.87 17.32 -3.50
C GLY A 92 -0.17 16.19 -3.55
N ILE A 93 0.26 14.96 -3.81
CA ILE A 93 -0.62 13.78 -3.81
C ILE A 93 -0.47 13.08 -2.47
N CYS A 94 -1.58 12.85 -1.77
CA CYS A 94 -1.62 12.07 -0.55
C CYS A 94 -2.67 10.96 -0.65
N TYR A 95 -2.27 9.72 -0.41
CA TYR A 95 -3.18 8.59 -0.19
C TYR A 95 -3.06 8.15 1.26
N GLU A 96 -4.16 8.19 1.99
CA GLU A 96 -4.23 7.76 3.39
C GLU A 96 -5.13 6.53 3.50
N PHE A 97 -4.58 5.42 3.97
CA PHE A 97 -5.28 4.17 4.24
C PHE A 97 -5.50 4.02 5.74
N VAL A 98 -6.75 3.97 6.15
CA VAL A 98 -7.17 3.80 7.54
C VAL A 98 -7.74 2.39 7.72
N ASN A 99 -7.13 1.65 8.63
CA ASN A 99 -7.41 0.26 8.94
C ASN A 99 -7.66 0.10 10.44
N THR A 100 -8.79 -0.46 10.83
CA THR A 100 -9.06 -0.77 12.25
C THR A 100 -8.20 -1.95 12.68
N LEU A 101 -7.44 -1.81 13.76
CA LEU A 101 -6.64 -2.88 14.34
C LEU A 101 -7.45 -3.68 15.37
N ASN A 102 -7.23 -4.99 15.39
CA ASN A 102 -7.69 -5.88 16.46
C ASN A 102 -6.63 -6.13 17.54
N GLU A 103 -5.35 -5.89 17.23
CA GLU A 103 -4.20 -6.13 18.09
C GLU A 103 -3.22 -4.96 18.03
N PRO A 104 -2.49 -4.67 19.13
CA PRO A 104 -1.48 -3.63 19.13
C PRO A 104 -0.32 -3.99 18.19
N ILE A 105 0.16 -2.99 17.45
CA ILE A 105 1.30 -3.10 16.53
C ILE A 105 2.44 -2.18 16.95
N GLN A 106 3.66 -2.52 16.55
CA GLN A 106 4.83 -1.64 16.68
C GLN A 106 4.98 -0.84 15.39
N VAL A 107 4.50 0.40 15.42
CA VAL A 107 4.45 1.27 14.24
C VAL A 107 5.85 1.54 13.70
N GLU A 108 6.84 1.64 14.59
CA GLU A 108 8.24 1.93 14.24
C GLU A 108 8.87 0.84 13.35
N CYS A 109 8.40 -0.40 13.49
CA CYS A 109 8.93 -1.56 12.78
C CYS A 109 7.99 -2.05 11.66
N ILE A 110 6.86 -1.40 11.42
CA ILE A 110 5.83 -1.91 10.49
C ILE A 110 6.31 -1.98 9.03
N PHE A 111 7.35 -1.21 8.69
CA PHE A 111 7.99 -1.21 7.38
C PHE A 111 9.27 -2.05 7.34
N ASP A 112 9.68 -2.67 8.44
CA ASP A 112 10.86 -3.53 8.48
C ASP A 112 10.58 -4.84 7.74
N GLU A 113 11.58 -5.32 7.01
CA GLU A 113 11.49 -6.61 6.35
C GLU A 113 11.24 -7.72 7.37
N PHE A 114 10.35 -8.65 7.03
CA PHE A 114 9.97 -9.80 7.86
C PHE A 114 9.21 -9.46 9.15
N TYR A 115 8.82 -8.20 9.36
CA TYR A 115 7.95 -7.84 10.47
C TYR A 115 6.56 -8.49 10.34
N THR A 116 6.07 -9.06 11.44
CA THR A 116 4.69 -9.55 11.59
C THR A 116 4.28 -9.43 13.05
N SER A 117 3.09 -8.90 13.33
CA SER A 117 2.53 -8.85 14.69
C SER A 117 2.12 -10.24 15.20
N ASP A 118 1.82 -11.17 14.28
CA ASP A 118 1.37 -12.53 14.61
C ASP A 118 2.46 -13.56 14.26
N ILE A 119 3.13 -14.07 15.30
CA ILE A 119 4.20 -15.08 15.20
C ILE A 119 3.65 -16.42 14.65
N SER A 120 2.36 -16.71 14.88
CA SER A 120 1.74 -17.99 14.47
C SER A 120 1.45 -18.07 12.96
N ARG A 121 1.40 -16.92 12.27
CA ARG A 121 1.12 -16.79 10.83
C ARG A 121 2.37 -16.69 9.95
N THR A 122 3.57 -16.78 10.52
CA THR A 122 4.87 -16.71 9.81
C THR A 122 5.03 -17.73 8.67
N LYS A 123 4.26 -18.83 8.65
CA LYS A 123 4.29 -19.80 7.53
C LYS A 123 3.53 -19.35 6.28
N GLN A 124 2.66 -18.34 6.35
CA GLN A 124 1.90 -17.83 5.19
C GLN A 124 2.21 -16.36 4.84
N ASN A 125 2.79 -15.60 5.76
CA ASN A 125 3.14 -14.19 5.55
C ASN A 125 4.66 -13.99 5.62
N THR A 126 5.23 -13.41 4.57
CA THR A 126 6.67 -13.12 4.50
C THR A 126 7.07 -11.86 5.25
N GLY A 127 6.12 -11.03 5.69
CA GLY A 127 6.39 -9.73 6.31
C GLY A 127 7.03 -8.70 5.36
N LEU A 128 7.01 -8.94 4.04
CA LEU A 128 7.65 -8.06 3.05
C LEU A 128 6.71 -7.01 2.45
N GLY A 129 5.39 -7.14 2.65
CA GLY A 129 4.40 -6.32 1.94
C GLY A 129 4.60 -4.82 2.14
N LEU A 130 4.65 -4.37 3.39
CA LEU A 130 4.82 -2.95 3.70
C LEU A 130 6.25 -2.44 3.48
N ALA A 131 7.26 -3.30 3.60
CA ALA A 131 8.62 -2.98 3.18
C ALA A 131 8.69 -2.65 1.68
N ILE A 132 8.04 -3.46 0.82
CA ILE A 132 7.93 -3.20 -0.62
C ILE A 132 7.20 -1.87 -0.88
N VAL A 133 6.12 -1.59 -0.13
CA VAL A 133 5.38 -0.32 -0.27
C VAL A 133 6.30 0.86 0.02
N LYS A 134 7.09 0.79 1.09
CA LYS A 134 8.06 1.83 1.45
C LYS A 134 9.07 2.05 0.33
N GLU A 135 9.80 1.01 -0.06
CA GLU A 135 10.85 1.09 -1.08
C GLU A 135 10.30 1.64 -2.41
N PHE A 136 9.16 1.14 -2.88
CA PHE A 136 8.55 1.61 -4.13
C PHE A 136 7.99 3.03 -4.03
N THR A 137 7.49 3.45 -2.87
CA THR A 137 7.04 4.83 -2.67
C THR A 137 8.24 5.78 -2.73
N GLU A 138 9.34 5.45 -2.05
CA GLU A 138 10.58 6.22 -2.03
C GLU A 138 11.25 6.26 -3.41
N LEU A 139 11.25 5.13 -4.13
CA LEU A 139 11.73 5.02 -5.52
C LEU A 139 10.99 5.95 -6.49
N LEU A 140 9.70 6.18 -6.25
CA LEU A 140 8.87 7.13 -7.01
C LEU A 140 8.98 8.57 -6.48
N GLY A 141 9.94 8.86 -5.58
CA GLY A 141 10.16 10.19 -5.01
C GLY A 141 9.14 10.59 -3.93
N GLY A 142 8.35 9.64 -3.44
CA GLY A 142 7.38 9.85 -2.38
C GLY A 142 7.95 9.63 -0.99
N LYS A 143 7.10 9.85 0.01
CA LYS A 143 7.34 9.53 1.42
C LYS A 143 6.20 8.66 1.92
N ILE A 144 6.52 7.72 2.80
CA ILE A 144 5.54 6.92 3.51
C ILE A 144 5.63 7.19 5.01
N SER A 145 4.50 7.17 5.69
CA SER A 145 4.43 7.21 7.15
C SER A 145 3.33 6.29 7.65
N ALA A 146 3.49 5.79 8.87
CA ALA A 146 2.44 5.11 9.60
C ALA A 146 2.23 5.79 10.97
N SER A 147 0.98 5.82 11.42
CA SER A 147 0.63 6.23 12.78
C SER A 147 -0.54 5.39 13.27
N VAL A 148 -0.67 5.26 14.59
CA VAL A 148 -1.85 4.64 15.19
C VAL A 148 -2.56 5.68 16.01
N ARG A 149 -3.86 5.82 15.78
CA ARG A 149 -4.74 6.68 16.58
C ARG A 149 -5.87 5.83 17.13
N GLU A 150 -5.93 5.70 18.45
CA GLU A 150 -6.83 4.76 19.11
C GLU A 150 -6.59 3.33 18.62
N ASN A 151 -7.49 2.78 17.82
CA ASN A 151 -7.34 1.46 17.20
C ASN A 151 -7.07 1.56 15.69
N ASP A 152 -6.98 2.74 15.10
CA ASP A 152 -6.84 2.87 13.66
C ASP A 152 -5.36 3.01 13.27
N LEU A 153 -4.88 2.07 12.47
CA LEU A 153 -3.63 2.19 11.73
C LEU A 153 -3.86 3.06 10.50
N ILE A 154 -3.18 4.18 10.46
CA ILE A 154 -3.17 5.15 9.38
C ILE A 154 -1.84 5.01 8.64
N ILE A 155 -1.88 4.59 7.38
CA ILE A 155 -0.71 4.56 6.49
C ILE A 155 -0.90 5.64 5.43
N SER A 156 0.05 6.57 5.34
CA SER A 156 -0.01 7.70 4.41
C SER A 156 1.14 7.62 3.40
N LEU A 157 0.81 7.72 2.11
CA LEU A 157 1.76 7.88 1.01
C LEU A 157 1.66 9.32 0.49
N LYS A 158 2.77 10.04 0.40
CA LYS A 158 2.79 11.44 -0.03
C LYS A 158 3.83 11.69 -1.13
N TRP A 159 3.44 12.36 -2.21
CA TRP A 159 4.34 12.88 -3.24
C TRP A 159 4.20 14.41 -3.33
N GLU A 160 5.33 15.11 -3.23
CA GLU A 160 5.41 16.57 -3.34
C GLU A 160 5.80 16.94 -4.77
N PHE A 161 5.14 17.96 -5.34
CA PHE A 161 5.43 18.50 -6.68
C PHE A 161 5.99 19.92 -6.58
#